data_AF-A0A971Q9Z5-F1
#
_entry.id   AF-A0A971Q9Z5-F1
#
_cell.length_a   1.000
_cell.length_b   1.000
_cell.length_c   1.000
_cell.angle_alpha   90.00
_cell.angle_beta   90.00
_cell.angle_gamma   90.00
#
_symmetry.space_group_name_H-M   'P 1'
#
loop_
_entity.id
_entity.type
_entity.pdbx_description
1 polymer ?
#
loop_
_entity_poly.entity_id
_entity_poly.type
_entity_poly.pdbx_seq_one_letter_code
_entity_poly.pdbx_strand_id
1 'polypeptide(L)'
;MRINKINLMFHPACWAAHGDRVPAGEDEGLWLACLGRERRCNQAQKAYMDSMGADEVLILFPIGSSPAMVDIEDHAARVLGRRCVVVSDVAVRNPPAAWDDLDNPIGRFLDDDRLEGKAEWLAGVPAEIHAELVEEIRQARSRTRGPWRTSVLKVLYVSRLFARDIAAAMVDADLRYDPATVEAVAFGEGFEQCAMTWKAMTVPYLGLRRPAENVFELSVSGARCLVGATFRERLALDHDVRLFLWEGGDGRSVALYARAWCRLRDPQCYATVDLRGLSAEIHNVAGPCRIGEDPRLLISGSRLRVPILNAIRRDVDDDSFYIVTKGTDYDGFRRRLLEAPITAE
;
A
#
# COMPACT_ATOMS: atom_id res chain seq x y z
N MET A 1 -8.72 27.23 -8.31
CA MET A 1 -9.66 26.67 -7.30
C MET A 1 -8.89 26.06 -6.13
N ARG A 2 -9.29 26.30 -4.87
CA ARG A 2 -8.62 25.73 -3.69
C ARG A 2 -9.17 24.34 -3.38
N ILE A 3 -8.28 23.38 -3.19
CA ILE A 3 -8.55 22.00 -2.79
C ILE A 3 -8.19 21.81 -1.32
N ASN A 4 -9.12 21.26 -0.55
CA ASN A 4 -8.92 20.92 0.86
C ASN A 4 -8.74 19.41 1.07
N LYS A 5 -9.05 18.57 0.07
CA LYS A 5 -8.85 17.12 0.15
C LYS A 5 -8.43 16.49 -1.17
N ILE A 6 -7.40 15.64 -1.10
CA ILE A 6 -6.88 14.84 -2.21
C ILE A 6 -7.27 13.38 -1.99
N ASN A 7 -7.96 12.79 -2.97
CA ASN A 7 -8.37 11.40 -2.96
C ASN A 7 -7.46 10.62 -3.93
N LEU A 8 -6.65 9.70 -3.43
CA LEU A 8 -5.73 8.88 -4.23
C LEU A 8 -6.34 7.50 -4.46
N MET A 9 -6.72 7.19 -5.70
CA MET A 9 -7.39 5.94 -6.06
C MET A 9 -6.51 5.06 -6.94
N PHE A 10 -6.00 3.97 -6.37
CA PHE A 10 -5.03 3.10 -7.01
C PHE A 10 -5.68 1.87 -7.63
N HIS A 11 -5.49 1.68 -8.93
CA HIS A 11 -5.76 0.43 -9.65
C HIS A 11 -7.14 -0.19 -9.37
N PRO A 12 -8.26 0.54 -9.52
CA PRO A 12 -9.57 0.11 -9.03
C PRO A 12 -10.25 -1.03 -9.83
N ALA A 13 -9.53 -1.72 -10.70
CA ALA A 13 -10.00 -2.90 -11.44
C ALA A 13 -8.80 -3.79 -11.89
N CYS A 14 -7.98 -4.25 -10.96
CA CYS A 14 -6.70 -4.92 -11.21
C CYS A 14 -6.57 -6.36 -10.70
N TRP A 15 -7.55 -6.87 -9.95
CA TRP A 15 -7.57 -8.24 -9.44
C TRP A 15 -8.49 -9.13 -10.28
N ALA A 16 -9.65 -9.51 -9.75
CA ALA A 16 -10.55 -10.46 -10.36
C ALA A 16 -11.40 -9.83 -11.48
N ALA A 17 -11.62 -8.50 -11.47
CA ALA A 17 -12.30 -7.81 -12.56
C ALA A 17 -11.37 -7.42 -13.73
N HIS A 18 -10.09 -7.79 -13.68
CA HIS A 18 -9.17 -7.59 -14.80
C HIS A 18 -9.46 -8.53 -15.99
N GLY A 19 -10.18 -9.63 -15.78
CA GLY A 19 -10.56 -10.57 -16.84
C GLY A 19 -11.91 -11.24 -16.61
N ASP A 20 -12.49 -11.79 -17.68
CA ASP A 20 -13.85 -12.36 -17.67
C ASP A 20 -13.90 -13.85 -17.27
N ARG A 21 -12.76 -14.44 -16.91
CA ARG A 21 -12.64 -15.88 -16.63
C ARG A 21 -11.77 -16.15 -15.41
N VAL A 22 -12.13 -17.19 -14.68
CA VAL A 22 -11.30 -17.76 -13.60
C VAL A 22 -9.95 -18.17 -14.20
N PRO A 23 -8.81 -17.68 -13.66
CA PRO A 23 -7.49 -18.12 -14.08
C PRO A 23 -7.32 -19.63 -13.91
N ALA A 24 -6.56 -20.26 -14.82
CA ALA A 24 -6.32 -21.70 -14.74
C ALA A 24 -5.62 -22.07 -13.43
N GLY A 25 -6.20 -23.02 -12.69
CA GLY A 25 -5.67 -23.50 -11.41
C GLY A 25 -6.13 -22.71 -10.17
N GLU A 26 -6.91 -21.64 -10.35
CA GLU A 26 -7.54 -20.94 -9.23
C GLU A 26 -8.81 -21.65 -8.76
N ASP A 27 -9.09 -21.52 -7.46
CA ASP A 27 -10.36 -21.97 -6.89
C ASP A 27 -11.49 -21.06 -7.39
N GLU A 28 -12.42 -21.63 -8.17
CA GLU A 28 -13.52 -20.89 -8.79
C GLU A 28 -14.40 -20.19 -7.75
N GLY A 29 -14.68 -20.84 -6.62
CA GLY A 29 -15.52 -20.26 -5.56
C GLY A 29 -14.88 -19.04 -4.91
N LEU A 30 -13.59 -19.14 -4.57
CA LEU A 30 -12.79 -18.06 -4.03
C LEU A 30 -12.64 -16.92 -5.03
N TRP A 31 -12.36 -17.23 -6.30
CA TRP A 31 -12.25 -16.22 -7.35
C TRP A 31 -13.55 -15.46 -7.55
N LEU A 32 -14.69 -16.15 -7.62
CA LEU A 32 -16.01 -15.52 -7.72
C LEU A 32 -16.34 -14.65 -6.49
N ALA A 33 -15.94 -15.08 -5.30
CA ALA A 33 -16.10 -14.28 -4.08
C ALA A 33 -15.26 -12.98 -4.13
N CYS A 34 -14.02 -13.07 -4.61
CA CYS A 34 -13.15 -11.91 -4.83
C CYS A 34 -13.73 -10.96 -5.89
N LEU A 35 -14.16 -11.48 -7.05
CA LEU A 35 -14.83 -10.68 -8.09
C LEU A 35 -16.08 -9.98 -7.56
N GLY A 36 -16.90 -10.70 -6.79
CA GLY A 36 -18.09 -10.13 -6.16
C GLY A 36 -17.74 -8.98 -5.21
N ARG A 37 -16.63 -9.10 -4.46
CA ARG A 37 -16.14 -8.04 -3.57
C ARG A 37 -15.65 -6.82 -4.35
N GLU A 38 -14.85 -7.04 -5.39
CA GLU A 38 -14.33 -5.98 -6.25
C GLU A 38 -15.46 -5.19 -6.92
N ARG A 39 -16.47 -5.87 -7.47
CA ARG A 39 -17.66 -5.19 -8.03
C ARG A 39 -18.41 -4.32 -7.02
N ARG A 40 -18.57 -4.79 -5.77
CA ARG A 40 -19.19 -3.98 -4.69
C ARG A 40 -18.32 -2.78 -4.32
N CYS A 41 -17.00 -2.98 -4.29
CA CYS A 41 -16.04 -1.91 -4.04
C CYS A 41 -16.14 -0.83 -5.14
N ASN A 42 -16.19 -1.23 -6.41
CA ASN A 42 -16.29 -0.31 -7.55
C ASN A 42 -17.60 0.49 -7.52
N GLN A 43 -18.70 -0.13 -7.09
CA GLN A 43 -19.96 0.58 -6.85
C GLN A 43 -19.83 1.60 -5.71
N ALA A 44 -19.21 1.22 -4.59
CA ALA A 44 -18.98 2.13 -3.46
C ALA A 44 -18.05 3.30 -3.84
N GLN A 45 -17.02 3.04 -4.66
CA GLN A 45 -16.12 4.06 -5.17
C GLN A 45 -16.83 5.07 -6.07
N LYS A 46 -17.72 4.61 -6.97
CA LYS A 46 -18.55 5.52 -7.79
C LYS A 46 -19.49 6.36 -6.93
N ALA A 47 -20.19 5.73 -5.98
CA ALA A 47 -21.04 6.45 -5.05
C ALA A 47 -20.24 7.48 -4.21
N TYR A 48 -19.00 7.14 -3.84
CA TYR A 48 -18.09 8.07 -3.18
C TYR A 48 -17.76 9.27 -4.10
N MET A 49 -17.40 9.04 -5.37
CA MET A 49 -17.16 10.10 -6.35
C MET A 49 -18.36 11.04 -6.53
N ASP A 50 -19.57 10.48 -6.61
CA ASP A 50 -20.83 11.23 -6.71
C ASP A 50 -21.05 12.16 -5.50
N SER A 51 -20.50 11.79 -4.34
CA SER A 51 -20.64 12.53 -3.07
C SER A 51 -19.50 13.51 -2.77
N MET A 52 -18.43 13.53 -3.57
CA MET A 52 -17.24 14.35 -3.30
C MET A 52 -17.55 15.85 -3.31
N GLY A 53 -17.04 16.57 -2.30
CA GLY A 53 -17.18 18.02 -2.20
C GLY A 53 -16.55 18.78 -3.38
N ALA A 54 -17.00 20.01 -3.61
CA ALA A 54 -16.51 20.85 -4.70
C ALA A 54 -15.03 21.26 -4.54
N ASP A 55 -14.52 21.24 -3.31
CA ASP A 55 -13.14 21.50 -2.90
C ASP A 55 -12.30 20.21 -2.75
N GLU A 56 -12.78 19.10 -3.32
CA GLU A 56 -12.05 17.84 -3.38
C GLU A 56 -11.59 17.52 -4.80
N VAL A 57 -10.46 16.81 -4.89
CA VAL A 57 -9.90 16.30 -6.15
C VAL A 57 -9.66 14.80 -6.06
N LEU A 58 -9.88 14.10 -7.16
CA LEU A 58 -9.55 12.68 -7.33
C LEU A 58 -8.30 12.57 -8.20
N ILE A 59 -7.31 11.85 -7.71
CA ILE A 59 -6.18 11.35 -8.49
C ILE A 59 -6.44 9.87 -8.75
N LEU A 60 -6.60 9.51 -10.03
CA LEU A 60 -6.85 8.15 -10.46
C LEU A 60 -5.60 7.56 -11.09
N PHE A 61 -5.18 6.41 -10.58
CA PHE A 61 -4.07 5.62 -11.13
C PHE A 61 -4.66 4.37 -11.79
N PRO A 62 -5.03 4.42 -13.07
CA PRO A 62 -5.59 3.27 -13.77
C PRO A 62 -4.52 2.20 -14.01
N ILE A 63 -4.95 0.95 -14.22
CA ILE A 63 -4.08 -0.13 -14.68
C ILE A 63 -4.80 -1.00 -15.70
N GLY A 64 -4.15 -1.20 -16.86
CA GLY A 64 -4.75 -1.87 -18.00
C GLY A 64 -5.97 -1.13 -18.55
N SER A 65 -6.79 -1.83 -19.32
CA SER A 65 -7.95 -1.26 -20.02
C SER A 65 -9.15 -2.22 -19.96
N SER A 66 -9.35 -2.87 -18.80
CA SER A 66 -10.52 -3.74 -18.61
C SER A 66 -11.81 -2.91 -18.70
N PRO A 67 -12.95 -3.49 -19.09
CA PRO A 67 -14.22 -2.75 -19.14
C PRO A 67 -14.58 -2.09 -17.81
N ALA A 68 -14.26 -2.74 -16.68
CA ALA A 68 -14.49 -2.18 -15.34
C ALA A 68 -13.59 -0.97 -15.04
N MET A 69 -12.34 -0.98 -15.50
CA MET A 69 -11.42 0.15 -15.36
C MET A 69 -11.91 1.35 -16.16
N VAL A 70 -12.25 1.14 -17.44
CA VAL A 70 -12.77 2.19 -18.35
C VAL A 70 -14.05 2.81 -17.79
N ASP A 71 -14.98 2.00 -17.28
CA ASP A 71 -16.24 2.46 -16.68
C ASP A 71 -16.03 3.32 -15.42
N ILE A 72 -14.98 3.06 -14.62
CA ILE A 72 -14.60 3.93 -13.50
C ILE A 72 -14.00 5.25 -14.00
N GLU A 73 -13.09 5.21 -14.96
CA GLU A 73 -12.47 6.41 -15.55
C GLU A 73 -13.54 7.34 -16.14
N ASP A 74 -14.43 6.79 -16.98
CA ASP A 74 -15.51 7.52 -17.62
C ASP A 74 -16.49 8.12 -16.59
N HIS A 75 -16.83 7.35 -15.55
CA HIS A 75 -17.68 7.85 -14.48
C HIS A 75 -17.01 9.01 -13.73
N ALA A 76 -15.75 8.86 -13.32
CA ALA A 76 -15.00 9.89 -12.59
C ALA A 76 -14.86 11.18 -13.42
N ALA A 77 -14.50 11.06 -14.69
CA ALA A 77 -14.38 12.19 -15.61
C ALA A 77 -15.72 12.93 -15.78
N ARG A 78 -16.84 12.20 -15.89
CA ARG A 78 -18.18 12.77 -16.03
C ARG A 78 -18.62 13.55 -14.79
N VAL A 79 -18.41 13.01 -13.59
CA VAL A 79 -18.99 13.58 -12.35
C VAL A 79 -18.08 14.63 -11.70
N LEU A 80 -16.76 14.51 -11.85
CA LEU A 80 -15.79 15.43 -11.25
C LEU A 80 -15.24 16.46 -12.26
N GLY A 81 -15.35 16.20 -13.57
CA GLY A 81 -14.79 17.05 -14.62
C GLY A 81 -13.29 17.25 -14.41
N ARG A 82 -12.84 18.51 -14.43
CA ARG A 82 -11.43 18.88 -14.20
C ARG A 82 -10.85 18.48 -12.84
N ARG A 83 -11.69 18.04 -11.89
CA ARG A 83 -11.26 17.55 -10.57
C ARG A 83 -10.95 16.05 -10.57
N CYS A 84 -11.07 15.38 -11.72
CA CYS A 84 -10.50 14.06 -11.95
C CYS A 84 -9.16 14.25 -12.68
N VAL A 85 -8.06 13.92 -12.00
CA VAL A 85 -6.73 13.86 -12.59
C VAL A 85 -6.36 12.39 -12.78
N VAL A 86 -6.22 11.98 -14.03
CA VAL A 86 -5.77 10.63 -14.37
C VAL A 86 -4.27 10.67 -14.55
N VAL A 87 -3.55 9.90 -13.75
CA VAL A 87 -2.09 9.76 -13.83
C VAL A 87 -1.80 8.51 -14.65
N SER A 88 -1.47 8.72 -15.92
CA SER A 88 -1.20 7.65 -16.88
C SER A 88 0.00 6.80 -16.48
N ASP A 89 0.01 5.56 -16.97
CA ASP A 89 1.03 4.56 -16.66
C ASP A 89 2.45 5.08 -17.01
N VAL A 90 3.28 5.17 -15.99
CA VAL A 90 4.69 5.51 -16.14
C VAL A 90 5.40 4.21 -16.50
N ALA A 91 5.82 4.08 -17.76
CA ALA A 91 6.46 2.88 -18.32
C ALA A 91 7.89 2.60 -17.78
N VAL A 92 8.12 2.74 -16.47
CA VAL A 92 9.34 2.28 -15.82
C VAL A 92 9.24 0.77 -15.62
N ARG A 93 10.11 0.05 -16.34
CA ARG A 93 10.25 -1.40 -16.21
C ARG A 93 10.69 -1.78 -14.79
N ASN A 94 10.36 -2.99 -14.38
CA ASN A 94 10.96 -3.55 -13.16
C ASN A 94 12.49 -3.61 -13.33
N PRO A 95 13.27 -3.45 -12.25
CA PRO A 95 14.70 -3.75 -12.27
C PRO A 95 14.94 -5.18 -12.80
N PRO A 96 16.10 -5.46 -13.43
CA PRO A 96 16.45 -6.79 -13.88
C PRO A 96 16.30 -7.82 -12.75
N ALA A 97 15.58 -8.92 -13.00
CA ALA A 97 15.29 -9.94 -11.97
C ALA A 97 16.57 -10.55 -11.36
N ALA A 98 17.63 -10.68 -12.16
CA ALA A 98 18.93 -11.17 -11.71
C ALA A 98 19.57 -10.29 -10.61
N TRP A 99 19.11 -9.05 -10.42
CA TRP A 99 19.60 -8.22 -9.33
C TRP A 99 19.08 -8.70 -7.98
N ASP A 100 17.92 -9.35 -7.88
CA ASP A 100 17.39 -9.83 -6.60
C ASP A 100 18.26 -10.93 -5.96
N ASP A 101 19.10 -11.59 -6.75
CA ASP A 101 20.02 -12.65 -6.30
C ASP A 101 21.39 -12.09 -5.81
N LEU A 102 21.59 -10.77 -5.81
CA LEU A 102 22.81 -10.15 -5.31
C LEU A 102 22.79 -10.01 -3.79
N ASP A 103 23.91 -10.23 -3.11
CA ASP A 103 24.03 -10.08 -1.63
C ASP A 103 23.73 -8.64 -1.13
N ASN A 104 23.86 -7.64 -2.00
CA ASN A 104 23.58 -6.23 -1.69
C ASN A 104 23.18 -5.47 -2.96
N PRO A 105 21.96 -5.69 -3.48
CA PRO A 105 21.61 -5.25 -4.83
C PRO A 105 21.57 -3.73 -4.95
N ILE A 106 21.05 -3.04 -3.94
CA ILE A 106 21.01 -1.57 -3.95
C ILE A 106 22.40 -0.98 -3.80
N GLY A 107 23.30 -1.56 -3.01
CA GLY A 107 24.69 -1.12 -2.98
C GLY A 107 25.37 -1.28 -4.34
N ARG A 108 25.18 -2.43 -5.00
CA ARG A 108 25.69 -2.64 -6.37
C ARG A 108 25.10 -1.61 -7.34
N PHE A 109 23.81 -1.32 -7.28
CA PHE A 109 23.19 -0.27 -8.09
C PHE A 109 23.84 1.11 -7.86
N LEU A 110 24.19 1.45 -6.62
CA LEU A 110 24.77 2.75 -6.27
C LEU A 110 26.26 2.88 -6.63
N ASP A 111 27.01 1.79 -6.53
CA ASP A 111 28.48 1.82 -6.51
C ASP A 111 29.10 1.23 -7.80
N ASP A 112 28.34 0.44 -8.57
CA ASP A 112 28.79 -0.21 -9.80
C ASP A 112 28.11 0.43 -11.02
N ASP A 113 28.83 1.30 -11.73
CA ASP A 113 28.35 1.92 -12.97
C ASP A 113 28.30 0.97 -14.16
N ARG A 114 28.93 -0.21 -14.03
CA ARG A 114 28.94 -1.26 -15.04
C ARG A 114 28.03 -2.43 -14.68
N LEU A 115 27.19 -2.27 -13.67
CA LEU A 115 26.20 -3.27 -13.32
C LEU A 115 25.34 -3.60 -14.54
N GLU A 116 25.35 -4.86 -14.96
CA GLU A 116 24.62 -5.33 -16.13
C GLU A 116 23.13 -4.97 -16.02
N GLY A 117 22.58 -4.40 -17.10
CA GLY A 117 21.19 -3.93 -17.16
C GLY A 117 20.93 -2.55 -16.52
N LYS A 118 21.90 -1.94 -15.81
CA LYS A 118 21.69 -0.64 -15.12
C LYS A 118 21.39 0.49 -16.09
N ALA A 119 22.19 0.61 -17.15
CA ALA A 119 22.01 1.64 -18.17
C ALA A 119 20.68 1.49 -18.93
N GLU A 120 20.30 0.26 -19.30
CA GLU A 120 19.02 -0.02 -19.96
C GLU A 120 17.84 0.35 -19.06
N TRP A 121 17.91 -0.03 -17.78
CA TRP A 121 16.86 0.27 -16.83
C TRP A 121 16.74 1.79 -16.56
N LEU A 122 17.87 2.48 -16.37
CA LEU A 122 17.90 3.94 -16.19
C LEU A 122 17.42 4.72 -17.42
N ALA A 123 17.54 4.15 -18.62
CA ALA A 123 17.00 4.77 -19.84
C ALA A 123 15.46 4.91 -19.82
N GLY A 124 14.77 4.12 -18.98
CA GLY A 124 13.33 4.24 -18.74
C GLY A 124 12.96 5.31 -17.69
N VAL A 125 13.95 5.92 -17.04
CA VAL A 125 13.75 6.95 -16.01
C VAL A 125 14.24 8.30 -16.57
N PRO A 126 13.51 9.42 -16.40
CA PRO A 126 13.98 10.73 -16.85
C PRO A 126 15.30 11.13 -16.19
N ALA A 127 16.29 11.55 -16.99
CA ALA A 127 17.64 11.83 -16.52
C ALA A 127 17.71 12.92 -15.45
N GLU A 128 16.78 13.87 -15.49
CA GLU A 128 16.71 15.00 -14.57
C GLU A 128 16.44 14.60 -13.11
N ILE A 129 15.86 13.41 -12.86
CA ILE A 129 15.60 12.91 -11.50
C ILE A 129 16.63 11.89 -11.01
N HIS A 130 17.56 11.43 -11.86
CA HIS A 130 18.51 10.36 -11.51
C HIS A 130 19.37 10.72 -10.30
N ALA A 131 20.02 11.89 -10.34
CA ALA A 131 20.96 12.30 -9.29
C ALA A 131 20.26 12.54 -7.94
N GLU A 132 19.08 13.17 -7.96
CA GLU A 132 18.27 13.40 -6.75
C GLU A 132 17.91 12.08 -6.07
N LEU A 133 17.42 11.11 -6.85
CA LEU A 133 16.96 9.82 -6.30
C LEU A 133 18.12 8.93 -5.86
N VAL A 134 19.25 8.92 -6.58
CA VAL A 134 20.47 8.23 -6.13
C VAL A 134 20.94 8.79 -4.78
N GLU A 135 20.92 10.11 -4.62
CA GLU A 135 21.30 10.74 -3.36
C GLU A 135 20.33 10.41 -2.22
N GLU A 136 19.01 10.40 -2.49
CA GLU A 136 18.01 9.99 -1.51
C GLU A 136 18.25 8.54 -1.02
N ILE A 137 18.53 7.62 -1.94
CA ILE A 137 18.84 6.22 -1.62
C ILE A 137 20.12 6.15 -0.77
N ARG A 138 21.19 6.88 -1.13
CA ARG A 138 22.44 6.92 -0.35
C ARG A 138 22.21 7.41 1.08
N GLN A 139 21.49 8.52 1.22
CA GLN A 139 21.17 9.09 2.53
C GLN A 139 20.35 8.14 3.39
N ALA A 140 19.33 7.50 2.80
CA ALA A 140 18.51 6.54 3.52
C ALA A 140 19.31 5.28 3.91
N ARG A 141 20.12 4.71 3.00
CA ARG A 141 20.98 3.56 3.31
C ARG A 141 21.99 3.84 4.43
N SER A 142 22.49 5.07 4.54
CA SER A 142 23.39 5.44 5.64
C SER A 142 22.76 5.33 7.04
N ARG A 143 21.43 5.22 7.13
CA ARG A 143 20.65 5.21 8.37
C ARG A 143 19.90 3.90 8.63
N THR A 144 19.81 3.02 7.64
CA THR A 144 19.06 1.76 7.72
C THR A 144 20.00 0.57 7.65
N ARG A 145 19.68 -0.51 8.34
CA ARG A 145 20.42 -1.77 8.28
C ARG A 145 19.74 -2.76 7.34
N GLY A 146 20.51 -3.75 6.88
CA GLY A 146 19.99 -4.89 6.11
C GLY A 146 20.00 -4.71 4.59
N PRO A 147 19.84 -5.81 3.84
CA PRO A 147 19.71 -5.77 2.39
C PRO A 147 18.36 -5.19 1.99
N TRP A 148 18.37 -4.29 1.02
CA TRP A 148 17.15 -3.74 0.42
C TRP A 148 16.78 -4.57 -0.81
N ARG A 149 15.48 -4.76 -1.06
CA ARG A 149 14.97 -5.38 -2.29
C ARG A 149 15.13 -4.43 -3.48
N THR A 150 15.33 -4.97 -4.68
CA THR A 150 15.44 -4.13 -5.90
C THR A 150 14.14 -3.39 -6.21
N SER A 151 13.00 -3.97 -5.83
CA SER A 151 11.67 -3.39 -6.09
C SER A 151 11.47 -1.99 -5.50
N VAL A 152 12.22 -1.62 -4.45
CA VAL A 152 12.25 -0.25 -3.91
C VAL A 152 12.62 0.78 -4.97
N LEU A 153 13.49 0.42 -5.92
CA LEU A 153 13.92 1.30 -6.99
C LEU A 153 12.69 1.72 -7.81
N LYS A 154 11.96 0.75 -8.38
CA LYS A 154 10.75 1.04 -9.16
C LYS A 154 9.76 1.89 -8.37
N VAL A 155 9.48 1.53 -7.12
CA VAL A 155 8.53 2.27 -6.28
C VAL A 155 8.97 3.72 -6.14
N LEU A 156 10.26 3.96 -5.88
CA LEU A 156 10.81 5.30 -5.72
C LEU A 156 10.66 6.14 -6.99
N TYR A 157 11.19 5.63 -8.12
CA TYR A 157 11.17 6.37 -9.39
C TYR A 157 9.75 6.62 -9.88
N VAL A 158 8.88 5.62 -9.83
CA VAL A 158 7.47 5.77 -10.27
C VAL A 158 6.70 6.73 -9.35
N SER A 159 6.89 6.67 -8.03
CA SER A 159 6.22 7.61 -7.10
C SER A 159 6.64 9.05 -7.33
N ARG A 160 7.91 9.29 -7.69
CA ARG A 160 8.40 10.62 -8.06
C ARG A 160 7.74 11.13 -9.34
N LEU A 161 7.60 10.26 -10.34
CA LEU A 161 6.96 10.58 -11.61
C LEU A 161 5.47 10.84 -11.44
N PHE A 162 4.77 10.02 -10.65
CA PHE A 162 3.39 10.27 -10.25
C PHE A 162 3.22 11.65 -9.60
N ALA A 163 4.06 12.01 -8.64
CA ALA A 163 3.96 13.32 -7.99
C ALA A 163 4.18 14.49 -8.97
N ARG A 164 5.09 14.34 -9.94
CA ARG A 164 5.32 15.32 -11.00
C ARG A 164 4.10 15.47 -11.91
N ASP A 165 3.54 14.36 -12.35
CA ASP A 165 2.40 14.34 -13.26
C ASP A 165 1.14 14.90 -12.58
N ILE A 166 0.94 14.57 -11.30
CA ILE A 166 -0.10 15.19 -10.47
C ILE A 166 0.12 16.70 -10.38
N ALA A 167 1.34 17.16 -10.09
CA ALA A 167 1.62 18.59 -9.96
C ALA A 167 1.34 19.35 -11.27
N ALA A 168 1.75 18.78 -12.42
CA ALA A 168 1.48 19.35 -13.73
C ALA A 168 -0.03 19.41 -14.01
N ALA A 169 -0.75 18.30 -13.82
CA ALA A 169 -2.18 18.24 -14.06
C ALA A 169 -2.99 19.18 -13.13
N MET A 170 -2.54 19.37 -11.88
CA MET A 170 -3.13 20.34 -10.96
C MET A 170 -2.97 21.77 -11.47
N VAL A 171 -1.79 22.12 -11.99
CA VAL A 171 -1.54 23.44 -12.59
C VAL A 171 -2.45 23.66 -13.80
N ASP A 172 -2.50 22.70 -14.71
CA ASP A 172 -3.33 22.78 -15.93
C ASP A 172 -4.82 22.93 -15.62
N ALA A 173 -5.30 22.29 -14.56
CA ALA A 173 -6.69 22.38 -14.10
C ALA A 173 -6.99 23.63 -13.22
N ASP A 174 -6.00 24.49 -12.98
CA ASP A 174 -6.02 25.58 -11.98
C ASP A 174 -6.50 25.08 -10.59
N LEU A 175 -5.91 23.99 -10.12
CA LEU A 175 -6.15 23.42 -8.80
C LEU A 175 -4.95 23.72 -7.90
N ARG A 176 -5.22 24.17 -6.67
CA ARG A 176 -4.19 24.52 -5.69
C ARG A 176 -4.55 23.97 -4.33
N TYR A 177 -3.59 23.44 -3.61
CA TYR A 177 -3.77 22.99 -2.23
C TYR A 177 -2.67 23.56 -1.34
N ASP A 178 -2.94 23.62 -0.04
CA ASP A 178 -1.93 23.92 0.97
C ASP A 178 -1.39 22.60 1.53
N PRO A 179 -0.11 22.25 1.30
CA PRO A 179 0.44 20.97 1.76
C PRO A 179 0.41 20.80 3.28
N ALA A 180 0.30 21.90 4.06
CA ALA A 180 0.20 21.84 5.51
C ALA A 180 -1.21 21.46 6.01
N THR A 181 -2.26 21.84 5.27
CA THR A 181 -3.65 21.72 5.74
C THR A 181 -4.53 20.85 4.88
N VAL A 182 -4.10 20.45 3.68
CA VAL A 182 -4.87 19.55 2.81
C VAL A 182 -4.98 18.18 3.46
N GLU A 183 -6.17 17.60 3.43
CA GLU A 183 -6.40 16.22 3.81
C GLU A 183 -6.06 15.30 2.64
N ALA A 184 -5.61 14.10 2.94
CA ALA A 184 -5.37 13.11 1.91
C ALA A 184 -5.94 11.76 2.37
N VAL A 185 -6.59 11.07 1.43
CA VAL A 185 -7.04 9.70 1.62
C VAL A 185 -6.56 8.84 0.46
N ALA A 186 -6.35 7.56 0.71
CA ALA A 186 -5.94 6.59 -0.29
C ALA A 186 -6.83 5.35 -0.22
N PHE A 187 -7.24 4.87 -1.39
CA PHE A 187 -8.07 3.68 -1.54
C PHE A 187 -7.86 3.06 -2.92
N GLY A 188 -8.63 2.01 -3.24
CA GLY A 188 -8.42 1.19 -4.42
C GLY A 188 -7.88 -0.20 -4.09
N GLU A 189 -7.35 -0.89 -5.08
CA GLU A 189 -7.06 -2.33 -4.95
C GLU A 189 -5.67 -2.64 -4.40
N GLY A 190 -5.60 -3.82 -3.79
CA GLY A 190 -4.45 -4.23 -3.02
C GLY A 190 -4.27 -3.29 -1.83
N PHE A 191 -5.22 -3.31 -0.89
CA PHE A 191 -5.19 -2.48 0.32
C PHE A 191 -3.80 -2.49 0.97
N GLU A 192 -3.29 -3.67 1.30
CA GLU A 192 -1.98 -3.92 1.87
C GLU A 192 -0.83 -3.95 0.84
N GLN A 193 -1.14 -3.70 -0.43
CA GLN A 193 -0.22 -3.73 -1.57
C GLN A 193 -0.16 -2.35 -2.25
N CYS A 194 -0.71 -2.20 -3.45
CA CYS A 194 -0.60 -1.00 -4.28
C CYS A 194 -1.12 0.26 -3.58
N ALA A 195 -2.30 0.21 -2.97
CA ALA A 195 -2.89 1.38 -2.32
C ALA A 195 -2.02 1.92 -1.17
N MET A 196 -1.46 1.04 -0.33
CA MET A 196 -0.50 1.43 0.71
C MET A 196 0.88 1.78 0.14
N THR A 197 1.36 1.05 -0.87
CA THR A 197 2.71 1.25 -1.42
C THR A 197 2.84 2.63 -2.05
N TRP A 198 1.95 2.93 -2.99
CA TRP A 198 2.06 4.14 -3.78
C TRP A 198 1.72 5.38 -2.97
N LYS A 199 0.75 5.31 -2.04
CA LYS A 199 0.47 6.45 -1.15
C LYS A 199 1.67 6.77 -0.26
N ALA A 200 2.35 5.75 0.30
CA ALA A 200 3.44 5.97 1.27
C ALA A 200 4.58 6.77 0.65
N MET A 201 4.83 6.54 -0.64
CA MET A 201 5.95 7.10 -1.38
C MET A 201 5.57 8.32 -2.23
N THR A 202 4.35 8.40 -2.76
CA THR A 202 3.90 9.54 -3.58
C THR A 202 3.57 10.77 -2.74
N VAL A 203 2.94 10.57 -1.57
CA VAL A 203 2.50 11.66 -0.67
C VAL A 203 3.66 12.60 -0.25
N PRO A 204 4.85 12.09 0.15
CA PRO A 204 6.00 12.94 0.42
C PRO A 204 6.44 13.80 -0.77
N TYR A 205 6.42 13.25 -1.98
CA TYR A 205 6.82 13.98 -3.18
C TYR A 205 5.81 15.04 -3.61
N LEU A 206 4.55 14.93 -3.19
CA LEU A 206 3.54 16.00 -3.28
C LEU A 206 3.78 17.10 -2.22
N GLY A 207 4.76 16.95 -1.34
CA GLY A 207 5.11 17.93 -0.32
C GLY A 207 4.12 17.99 0.85
N LEU A 208 3.18 17.04 0.94
CA LEU A 208 2.18 17.01 2.01
C LEU A 208 2.88 16.88 3.37
N ARG A 209 2.26 17.44 4.41
CA ARG A 209 2.78 17.37 5.79
C ARG A 209 2.07 16.35 6.66
N ARG A 210 1.01 15.71 6.15
CA ARG A 210 0.22 14.67 6.82
C ARG A 210 0.10 13.44 5.91
N PRO A 211 -0.01 12.23 6.47
CA PRO A 211 -0.16 11.03 5.65
C PRO A 211 -1.50 11.03 4.91
N ALA A 212 -1.56 10.28 3.81
CA ALA A 212 -2.84 9.88 3.25
C ALA A 212 -3.41 8.71 4.08
N GLU A 213 -4.58 8.90 4.66
CA GLU A 213 -5.26 7.85 5.44
C GLU A 213 -5.88 6.81 4.52
N ASN A 214 -5.76 5.52 4.86
CA ASN A 214 -6.39 4.46 4.07
C ASN A 214 -7.88 4.36 4.38
N VAL A 215 -8.71 4.28 3.33
CA VAL A 215 -10.15 4.03 3.44
C VAL A 215 -10.42 2.60 2.99
N PHE A 216 -10.51 1.68 3.95
CA PHE A 216 -10.61 0.24 3.64
C PHE A 216 -11.93 -0.11 2.92
N GLU A 217 -13.01 0.59 3.26
CA GLU A 217 -14.34 0.40 2.69
C GLU A 217 -14.39 0.69 1.19
N LEU A 218 -13.42 1.47 0.69
CA LEU A 218 -13.22 1.78 -0.73
C LEU A 218 -12.04 0.99 -1.33
N SER A 219 -11.58 -0.06 -0.63
CA SER A 219 -10.44 -0.88 -1.01
C SER A 219 -10.74 -2.37 -1.06
N VAL A 220 -10.04 -3.04 -1.97
CA VAL A 220 -10.02 -4.50 -2.06
C VAL A 220 -8.71 -5.00 -1.48
N SER A 221 -8.79 -5.87 -0.49
CA SER A 221 -7.62 -6.57 0.05
C SER A 221 -7.41 -7.88 -0.71
N GLY A 222 -6.14 -8.22 -0.93
CA GLY A 222 -5.75 -9.50 -1.53
C GLY A 222 -5.70 -10.65 -0.53
N ALA A 223 -5.73 -10.35 0.77
CA ALA A 223 -5.59 -11.35 1.80
C ALA A 223 -6.83 -12.24 1.89
N ARG A 224 -6.60 -13.56 1.75
CA ARG A 224 -7.66 -14.58 1.82
C ARG A 224 -8.42 -14.55 3.15
N CYS A 225 -7.74 -14.22 4.26
CA CYS A 225 -8.35 -14.11 5.58
C CYS A 225 -9.34 -12.93 5.71
N LEU A 226 -9.34 -11.99 4.75
CA LEU A 226 -10.28 -10.87 4.69
C LEU A 226 -11.43 -11.09 3.71
N VAL A 227 -11.52 -12.25 3.05
CA VAL A 227 -12.66 -12.59 2.20
C VAL A 227 -13.90 -12.77 3.09
N GLY A 228 -14.91 -11.93 2.87
CA GLY A 228 -16.14 -11.91 3.67
C GLY A 228 -15.99 -11.26 5.05
N ALA A 229 -14.83 -10.67 5.37
CA ALA A 229 -14.63 -9.95 6.62
C ALA A 229 -15.31 -8.56 6.57
N THR A 230 -15.86 -8.16 7.71
CA THR A 230 -16.44 -6.83 7.93
C THR A 230 -15.42 -5.95 8.61
N PHE A 231 -15.08 -4.82 8.00
CA PHE A 231 -14.23 -3.82 8.64
C PHE A 231 -14.95 -3.19 9.83
N ARG A 232 -14.24 -3.04 10.95
CA ARG A 232 -14.80 -2.55 12.21
C ARG A 232 -14.28 -1.18 12.53
N GLU A 233 -12.95 -1.02 12.55
CA GLU A 233 -12.33 0.26 12.86
C GLU A 233 -10.86 0.33 12.44
N ARG A 234 -10.39 1.57 12.31
CA ARG A 234 -8.97 1.93 12.18
C ARG A 234 -8.61 2.83 13.35
N LEU A 235 -7.58 2.44 14.08
CA LEU A 235 -7.09 3.18 15.25
C LEU A 235 -5.71 3.76 14.96
N ALA A 236 -5.51 5.02 15.32
CA ALA A 236 -4.20 5.67 15.24
C ALA A 236 -3.38 5.34 16.48
N LEU A 237 -2.14 4.90 16.26
CA LEU A 237 -1.14 4.61 17.28
C LEU A 237 0.07 5.53 17.09
N ASP A 238 1.04 5.42 18.00
CA ASP A 238 2.32 6.11 17.89
C ASP A 238 3.09 5.69 16.62
N HIS A 239 4.13 6.46 16.27
CA HIS A 239 5.01 6.19 15.13
C HIS A 239 4.30 6.14 13.77
N ASP A 240 3.23 6.93 13.60
CA ASP A 240 2.39 6.92 12.39
C ASP A 240 1.84 5.52 12.06
N VAL A 241 1.60 4.68 13.07
CA VAL A 241 1.02 3.35 12.88
C VAL A 241 -0.51 3.43 12.92
N ARG A 242 -1.14 2.57 12.14
CA ARG A 242 -2.57 2.30 12.17
C ARG A 242 -2.78 0.83 12.51
N LEU A 243 -3.68 0.58 13.45
CA LEU A 243 -4.23 -0.74 13.71
C LEU A 243 -5.58 -0.83 12.99
N PHE A 244 -5.67 -1.72 12.03
CA PHE A 244 -6.92 -2.03 11.33
C PHE A 244 -7.51 -3.31 11.91
N LEU A 245 -8.82 -3.30 12.15
CA LEU A 245 -9.55 -4.40 12.78
C LEU A 245 -10.75 -4.81 11.95
N TRP A 246 -10.91 -6.12 11.80
CA TRP A 246 -12.03 -6.74 11.10
C TRP A 246 -12.63 -7.87 11.93
N GLU A 247 -13.89 -8.16 11.63
CA GLU A 247 -14.59 -9.37 12.06
C GLU A 247 -14.78 -10.25 10.82
N GLY A 248 -14.15 -11.41 10.80
CA GLY A 248 -14.29 -12.41 9.74
C GLY A 248 -15.72 -12.95 9.68
N GLY A 249 -16.17 -13.39 8.50
CA GLY A 249 -17.52 -13.93 8.31
C GLY A 249 -17.81 -15.21 9.11
N ASP A 250 -16.77 -15.84 9.67
CA ASP A 250 -16.85 -17.00 10.56
C ASP A 250 -16.69 -16.65 12.05
N GLY A 251 -16.78 -15.35 12.40
CA GLY A 251 -16.67 -14.84 13.76
C GLY A 251 -15.25 -14.72 14.30
N ARG A 252 -14.20 -14.97 13.48
CA ARG A 252 -12.82 -14.70 13.88
C ARG A 252 -12.54 -13.20 13.90
N SER A 253 -11.70 -12.74 14.84
CA SER A 253 -11.20 -11.37 14.79
C SER A 253 -9.89 -11.31 14.02
N VAL A 254 -9.73 -10.31 13.16
CA VAL A 254 -8.54 -10.12 12.31
C VAL A 254 -7.96 -8.74 12.52
N ALA A 255 -6.64 -8.63 12.55
CA ALA A 255 -5.93 -7.36 12.73
C ALA A 255 -4.71 -7.22 11.83
N LEU A 256 -4.40 -5.99 11.42
CA LEU A 256 -3.16 -5.62 10.72
C LEU A 256 -2.60 -4.34 11.31
N TYR A 257 -1.29 -4.34 11.58
CA TYR A 257 -0.53 -3.10 11.82
C TYR A 257 0.09 -2.64 10.51
N ALA A 258 -0.15 -1.39 10.14
CA ALA A 258 0.49 -0.78 8.98
C ALA A 258 0.83 0.69 9.25
N ARG A 259 1.88 1.18 8.60
CA ARG A 259 2.26 2.59 8.65
C ARG A 259 1.28 3.42 7.81
N ALA A 260 0.72 4.47 8.41
CA ALA A 260 0.08 5.54 7.66
C ALA A 260 1.10 6.28 6.79
N TRP A 261 2.33 6.43 7.30
CA TRP A 261 3.48 7.03 6.63
C TRP A 261 4.76 6.25 6.92
N CYS A 262 5.51 5.88 5.88
CA CYS A 262 6.90 5.45 6.00
C CYS A 262 7.77 6.18 4.97
N ARG A 263 8.93 6.70 5.40
CA ARG A 263 9.96 7.25 4.50
C ARG A 263 11.07 6.21 4.30
N LEU A 264 11.84 6.32 3.22
CA LEU A 264 12.95 5.39 2.94
C LEU A 264 13.96 5.25 4.10
N ARG A 265 14.15 6.30 4.90
CA ARG A 265 15.08 6.31 6.04
C ARG A 265 14.48 5.83 7.35
N ASP A 266 13.15 5.66 7.40
CA ASP A 266 12.48 5.32 8.65
C ASP A 266 12.78 3.86 9.02
N PRO A 267 13.02 3.55 10.30
CA PRO A 267 13.33 2.19 10.75
C PRO A 267 12.16 1.24 10.53
N GLN A 268 12.44 -0.07 10.53
CA GLN A 268 11.37 -1.07 10.57
C GLN A 268 10.74 -1.07 11.97
N CYS A 269 9.41 -1.08 12.03
CA CYS A 269 8.70 -1.16 13.30
C CYS A 269 8.14 -2.55 13.56
N TYR A 270 8.03 -2.92 14.83
CA TYR A 270 7.46 -4.19 15.26
C TYR A 270 6.50 -3.97 16.42
N ALA A 271 5.38 -4.69 16.42
CA ALA A 271 4.46 -4.76 17.54
C ALA A 271 4.71 -6.04 18.34
N THR A 272 4.79 -5.94 19.67
CA THR A 272 4.94 -7.10 20.55
C THR A 272 3.61 -7.43 21.22
N VAL A 273 2.90 -8.43 20.67
CA VAL A 273 1.55 -8.81 21.10
C VAL A 273 1.60 -9.94 22.12
N ASP A 274 0.89 -9.79 23.24
CA ASP A 274 0.72 -10.84 24.23
C ASP A 274 -0.37 -11.83 23.81
N LEU A 275 0.03 -13.07 23.54
CA LEU A 275 -0.84 -14.16 23.12
C LEU A 275 -1.40 -15.00 24.27
N ARG A 276 -1.17 -14.65 25.55
CA ARG A 276 -1.70 -15.43 26.68
C ARG A 276 -3.21 -15.55 26.61
N GLY A 277 -3.68 -16.80 26.52
CA GLY A 277 -5.11 -17.11 26.41
C GLY A 277 -5.73 -16.70 25.07
N LEU A 278 -4.93 -16.40 24.05
CA LEU A 278 -5.37 -16.24 22.67
C LEU A 278 -5.04 -17.49 21.87
N SER A 279 -6.03 -18.03 21.16
CA SER A 279 -5.77 -18.93 20.03
C SER A 279 -5.56 -18.06 18.80
N ALA A 280 -4.30 -17.75 18.51
CA ALA A 280 -3.90 -16.87 17.42
C ALA A 280 -3.20 -17.65 16.30
N GLU A 281 -3.55 -17.31 15.07
CA GLU A 281 -2.88 -17.69 13.83
C GLU A 281 -2.31 -16.43 13.20
N ILE A 282 -1.19 -16.58 12.48
CA ILE A 282 -0.66 -15.52 11.65
C ILE A 282 -0.89 -15.87 10.20
N HIS A 283 -1.38 -14.90 9.43
CA HIS A 283 -1.63 -15.03 8.01
C HIS A 283 -0.87 -13.95 7.26
N ASN A 284 -0.38 -14.23 6.07
CA ASN A 284 -0.01 -13.21 5.09
C ASN A 284 -1.07 -13.15 3.98
N VAL A 285 -0.80 -12.42 2.90
CA VAL A 285 -1.72 -12.33 1.74
C VAL A 285 -2.05 -13.72 1.18
N ALA A 286 -1.07 -14.61 1.09
CA ALA A 286 -1.21 -15.93 0.50
C ALA A 286 -1.93 -16.93 1.41
N GLY A 287 -1.85 -16.78 2.73
CA GLY A 287 -2.55 -17.63 3.68
C GLY A 287 -1.83 -17.77 5.03
N PRO A 288 -2.09 -18.86 5.78
CA PRO A 288 -1.48 -19.10 7.08
C PRO A 288 0.05 -19.18 7.01
N CYS A 289 0.70 -18.54 7.98
CA CYS A 289 2.14 -18.59 8.21
C CYS A 289 2.42 -19.37 9.50
N ARG A 290 3.47 -20.19 9.51
CA ARG A 290 3.90 -20.90 10.71
C ARG A 290 4.82 -19.99 11.54
N ILE A 291 4.38 -19.68 12.77
CA ILE A 291 5.18 -18.93 13.73
C ILE A 291 6.48 -19.71 14.02
N GLY A 292 7.63 -19.03 13.95
CA GLY A 292 8.94 -19.62 14.17
C GLY A 292 9.59 -20.28 12.94
N GLU A 293 8.84 -20.50 11.86
CA GLU A 293 9.43 -20.85 10.55
C GLU A 293 9.77 -19.60 9.74
N ASP A 294 8.96 -18.54 9.87
CA ASP A 294 9.30 -17.22 9.34
C ASP A 294 10.22 -16.49 10.35
N PRO A 295 11.48 -16.17 9.99
CA PRO A 295 12.43 -15.53 10.90
C PRO A 295 11.99 -14.14 11.37
N ARG A 296 10.99 -13.55 10.72
CA ARG A 296 10.40 -12.24 11.05
C ARG A 296 9.38 -12.34 12.17
N LEU A 297 8.77 -13.51 12.34
CA LEU A 297 7.77 -13.80 13.37
C LEU A 297 8.43 -14.48 14.58
N LEU A 298 8.95 -13.66 15.49
CA LEU A 298 9.66 -14.14 16.67
C LEU A 298 8.69 -14.31 17.85
N ILE A 299 8.74 -15.48 18.49
CA ILE A 299 7.98 -15.75 19.70
C ILE A 299 8.92 -15.97 20.88
N SER A 300 8.67 -15.26 21.98
CA SER A 300 9.38 -15.44 23.26
C SER A 300 8.36 -15.61 24.38
N GLY A 301 8.25 -16.85 24.88
CA GLY A 301 7.17 -17.25 25.79
C GLY A 301 5.81 -17.09 25.11
N SER A 302 5.01 -16.12 25.58
CA SER A 302 3.70 -15.79 25.03
C SER A 302 3.68 -14.51 24.20
N ARG A 303 4.83 -13.84 24.04
CA ARG A 303 4.92 -12.59 23.30
C ARG A 303 5.34 -12.87 21.87
N LEU A 304 4.48 -12.48 20.93
CA LEU A 304 4.74 -12.53 19.51
C LEU A 304 5.17 -11.15 19.03
N ARG A 305 6.36 -11.06 18.42
CA ARG A 305 6.82 -9.89 17.71
C ARG A 305 6.37 -9.99 16.25
N VAL A 306 5.55 -9.05 15.81
CA VAL A 306 4.99 -8.99 14.46
C VAL A 306 5.52 -7.74 13.75
N PRO A 307 6.09 -7.84 12.54
CA PRO A 307 6.50 -6.66 11.78
C PRO A 307 5.28 -5.82 11.38
N ILE A 308 5.44 -4.52 11.45
CA ILE A 308 4.45 -3.54 10.99
C ILE A 308 4.70 -3.29 9.49
N LEU A 309 3.65 -3.39 8.68
CA LEU A 309 3.75 -3.15 7.24
C LEU A 309 4.19 -1.71 6.96
N ASN A 310 5.33 -1.52 6.29
CA ASN A 310 5.79 -0.20 5.87
C ASN A 310 5.22 0.19 4.51
N ALA A 311 5.01 -0.81 3.64
CA ALA A 311 4.56 -0.67 2.27
C ALA A 311 5.45 0.32 1.48
N ILE A 312 6.76 0.10 1.49
CA ILE A 312 7.70 0.85 0.65
C ILE A 312 8.55 -0.08 -0.23
N ARG A 313 8.36 -1.40 -0.10
CA ARG A 313 9.07 -2.49 -0.79
C ARG A 313 10.58 -2.42 -0.65
N ARG A 314 11.05 -1.78 0.44
CA ARG A 314 12.46 -1.65 0.79
C ARG A 314 12.97 -2.93 1.41
N ASP A 315 12.28 -3.40 2.44
CA ASP A 315 12.79 -4.48 3.29
C ASP A 315 12.36 -5.85 2.76
N VAL A 316 13.19 -6.86 3.03
CA VAL A 316 12.80 -8.27 2.83
C VAL A 316 11.58 -8.63 3.68
N ASP A 317 11.38 -7.89 4.77
CA ASP A 317 10.33 -8.09 5.76
C ASP A 317 9.05 -7.31 5.49
N ASP A 318 8.97 -6.57 4.38
CA ASP A 318 7.83 -5.70 4.06
C ASP A 318 6.62 -6.48 3.49
N ASP A 319 6.28 -7.59 4.13
CA ASP A 319 5.06 -8.36 3.91
C ASP A 319 3.99 -7.95 4.94
N SER A 320 2.73 -8.06 4.56
CA SER A 320 1.61 -7.84 5.49
C SER A 320 1.36 -9.08 6.34
N PHE A 321 1.37 -8.93 7.67
CA PHE A 321 1.02 -10.00 8.60
C PHE A 321 -0.24 -9.68 9.37
N TYR A 322 -1.23 -10.55 9.22
CA TYR A 322 -2.52 -10.50 9.88
C TYR A 322 -2.50 -11.39 11.11
N ILE A 323 -2.95 -10.84 12.24
CA ILE A 323 -3.21 -11.62 13.45
C ILE A 323 -4.66 -12.03 13.41
N VAL A 324 -4.92 -13.34 13.36
CA VAL A 324 -6.26 -13.93 13.28
C VAL A 324 -6.52 -14.71 14.55
N THR A 325 -7.63 -14.45 15.25
CA THR A 325 -7.95 -15.16 16.49
C THR A 325 -9.32 -15.84 16.43
N LYS A 326 -9.44 -16.99 17.11
CA LYS A 326 -10.70 -17.71 17.28
C LYS A 326 -11.10 -17.73 18.76
N GLY A 327 -12.39 -17.51 19.03
CA GLY A 327 -12.98 -17.69 20.35
C GLY A 327 -12.58 -16.66 21.41
N THR A 328 -12.05 -15.51 21.01
CA THR A 328 -11.83 -14.35 21.89
C THR A 328 -12.89 -13.31 21.60
N ASP A 329 -13.40 -12.63 22.63
CA ASP A 329 -14.25 -11.46 22.43
C ASP A 329 -13.46 -10.35 21.69
N TYR A 330 -14.16 -9.65 20.80
CA TYR A 330 -13.57 -8.62 19.95
C TYR A 330 -12.87 -7.53 20.77
N ASP A 331 -13.48 -7.09 21.88
CA ASP A 331 -12.97 -6.01 22.72
C ASP A 331 -11.66 -6.37 23.43
N GLY A 332 -11.53 -7.61 23.89
CA GLY A 332 -10.34 -8.17 24.51
C GLY A 332 -9.22 -8.37 23.51
N PHE A 333 -9.54 -8.81 22.29
CA PHE A 333 -8.57 -8.85 21.19
C PHE A 333 -8.08 -7.45 20.84
N ARG A 334 -9.00 -6.50 20.61
CA ARG A 334 -8.72 -5.09 20.35
C ARG A 334 -7.84 -4.47 21.44
N ARG A 335 -8.18 -4.65 22.71
CA ARG A 335 -7.43 -4.09 23.85
C ARG A 335 -5.99 -4.60 23.88
N ARG A 336 -5.79 -5.91 23.73
CA ARG A 336 -4.44 -6.51 23.71
C ARG A 336 -3.56 -5.95 22.59
N LEU A 337 -4.15 -5.67 21.44
CA LEU A 337 -3.45 -5.08 20.31
C LEU A 337 -3.12 -3.60 20.56
N LEU A 338 -4.05 -2.84 21.13
CA LEU A 338 -3.81 -1.45 21.51
C LEU A 338 -2.69 -1.30 22.56
N GLU A 339 -2.57 -2.26 23.47
CA GLU A 339 -1.56 -2.26 24.54
C GLU A 339 -0.21 -2.84 24.09
N ALA A 340 -0.11 -3.35 22.86
CA ALA A 340 1.11 -3.97 22.33
C ALA A 340 2.22 -2.91 22.17
N PRO A 341 3.39 -3.07 22.83
CA PRO A 341 4.50 -2.15 22.64
C PRO A 341 4.98 -2.14 21.19
N ILE A 342 5.20 -0.95 20.65
CA ILE A 342 5.79 -0.74 19.33
C ILE A 342 7.26 -0.34 19.49
N THR A 343 8.16 -1.07 18.83
CA THR A 343 9.59 -0.76 18.79
C THR A 343 10.03 -0.45 17.37
N ALA A 344 11.06 0.39 17.25
CA ALA A 344 11.69 0.76 15.98
C ALA A 344 13.14 0.24 15.98
N GLU A 345 13.55 -0.44 14.91
CA GLU A 345 14.86 -1.10 14.79
C GLU A 345 15.64 -0.72 13.53
#